data_AF-A0A5H2X034-F1
#
_entry.id   AF-A0A5H2X034-F1
#
_cell.length_a   1.000
_cell.length_b   1.000
_cell.length_c   1.000
_cell.angle_alpha   90.00
_cell.angle_beta   90.00
_cell.angle_gamma   90.00
#
_symmetry.space_group_name_H-M   'P 1'
#
loop_
_entity.id
_entity.type
_entity.pdbx_description
1 polymer ?
#
loop_
_entity_poly.entity_id
_entity_poly.type
_entity_poly.pdbx_seq_one_letter_code
_entity_poly.pdbx_strand_id
1 'polypeptide(L)' 'VEPCHLATVESKKTIQIVCEIERKIHDPILTEEVKKFWQQLLVVDVEFSASGLCRVNRTLLTSFSSAICTYLVILIQFQN' A
#
# COMPACT_ATOMS: atom_id res chain seq x y z
N VAL A 1 7.24 -3.31 -11.54
CA VAL A 1 6.08 -3.04 -10.64
C VAL A 1 6.67 -2.67 -9.28
N GLU A 2 6.28 -1.54 -8.68
CA GLU A 2 6.92 -1.06 -7.44
C GLU A 2 6.56 -1.97 -6.24
N PRO A 3 7.54 -2.53 -5.50
CA PRO A 3 7.30 -3.55 -4.47
C PRO A 3 6.32 -3.12 -3.37
N CYS A 4 6.43 -1.87 -2.91
CA CYS A 4 5.56 -1.29 -1.88
C CYS A 4 4.09 -1.28 -2.30
N HIS A 5 3.84 -0.84 -3.54
CA HIS A 5 2.51 -0.82 -4.12
C HIS A 5 1.94 -2.22 -4.29
N LEU A 6 2.77 -3.19 -4.73
CA LEU A 6 2.33 -4.58 -4.88
C LEU A 6 1.95 -5.18 -3.52
N ALA A 7 2.76 -4.96 -2.48
CA ALA A 7 2.47 -5.44 -1.12
C ALA A 7 1.14 -4.87 -0.57
N THR A 8 0.87 -3.58 -0.77
CA THR A 8 -0.43 -2.98 -0.39
C THR A 8 -1.59 -3.62 -1.18
N VAL A 9 -1.41 -3.90 -2.47
CA VAL A 9 -2.45 -4.53 -3.31
C VAL A 9 -2.71 -5.97 -2.87
N GLU A 10 -1.67 -6.76 -2.64
CA GLU A 10 -1.80 -8.15 -2.20
C GLU A 10 -2.39 -8.26 -0.78
N SER A 11 -2.07 -7.31 0.12
CA SER A 11 -2.70 -7.23 1.44
C SER A 11 -4.23 -7.06 1.32
N LYS A 12 -4.69 -6.15 0.45
CA LYS A 12 -6.13 -5.94 0.20
C LYS A 12 -6.82 -7.16 -0.39
N LYS A 13 -6.15 -7.89 -1.29
CA LYS A 13 -6.69 -9.16 -1.84
C LYS A 13 -6.77 -10.23 -0.75
N THR A 14 -5.77 -10.31 0.11
CA THR A 14 -5.74 -11.27 1.23
C THR A 14 -6.92 -11.05 2.17
N ILE A 15 -7.23 -9.79 2.50
CA ILE A 15 -8.45 -9.41 3.23
C ILE A 15 -9.70 -10.01 2.56
N GLN A 16 -9.90 -9.80 1.25
CA GLN A 16 -11.06 -10.34 0.54
C GLN A 16 -11.16 -11.88 0.64
N ILE A 17 -10.03 -12.57 0.46
CA ILE A 17 -9.95 -14.03 0.55
C ILE A 17 -10.31 -14.52 1.96
N VAL A 18 -9.78 -13.88 3.01
CA VAL A 18 -10.05 -14.24 4.41
C VAL A 18 -11.53 -14.04 4.75
N CYS A 19 -12.14 -12.95 4.29
CA CYS A 19 -13.59 -12.72 4.40
C CYS A 19 -14.42 -13.83 3.75
N GLU A 20 -14.00 -14.32 2.58
CA GLU A 20 -14.70 -15.42 1.91
C GLU A 20 -14.54 -16.75 2.63
N ILE A 21 -13.37 -16.99 3.21
CA ILE A 21 -13.06 -18.17 4.01
C ILE A 21 -13.89 -18.17 5.30
N GLU A 22 -13.96 -17.04 6.01
CA GLU A 22 -14.75 -16.88 7.25
C GLU A 22 -16.23 -17.26 7.04
N ARG A 23 -16.81 -16.93 5.87
CA ARG A 23 -18.21 -17.26 5.54
C ARG A 23 -18.46 -18.74 5.27
N LYS A 24 -17.42 -19.54 5.00
CA LYS A 24 -17.53 -20.94 4.58
C LYS A 24 -17.06 -21.93 5.65
N ILE A 25 -16.38 -21.46 6.69
CA ILE A 25 -15.86 -22.32 7.76
C ILE A 25 -16.96 -22.57 8.80
N HIS A 26 -17.08 -23.83 9.20
CA HIS A 26 -17.98 -24.28 10.27
C HIS A 26 -17.21 -24.88 11.44
N ASP A 27 -15.91 -25.18 11.26
CA ASP A 27 -15.05 -25.69 12.32
C ASP A 27 -14.73 -24.57 13.34
N PRO A 28 -14.97 -24.79 14.64
CA PRO A 28 -14.84 -23.75 15.66
C PRO A 28 -13.40 -23.28 15.87
N ILE A 29 -12.42 -24.19 15.76
CA ILE A 29 -11.00 -23.86 15.94
C ILE A 29 -10.54 -23.01 14.77
N LEU A 30 -10.86 -23.43 13.54
CA LEU A 30 -10.48 -22.71 12.34
C LEU A 30 -11.18 -21.35 12.24
N THR A 31 -12.42 -21.24 12.72
CA THR A 31 -13.15 -19.96 12.80
C THR A 31 -12.42 -18.97 13.71
N GLU A 32 -11.95 -19.43 14.88
CA GLU A 32 -11.22 -18.59 15.82
C GLU A 32 -9.90 -18.08 15.22
N GLU A 33 -9.14 -18.96 14.58
CA GLU A 33 -7.85 -18.61 13.98
C GLU A 33 -8.01 -17.67 12.77
N VAL A 34 -9.00 -17.92 11.90
CA VAL A 34 -9.31 -17.04 10.78
C VAL A 34 -9.75 -15.65 11.26
N LYS A 35 -10.52 -15.58 12.35
CA LYS A 35 -10.91 -14.31 12.97
C LYS A 35 -9.72 -13.55 13.55
N LYS A 36 -8.77 -14.22 14.21
CA LYS A 36 -7.52 -13.60 14.69
C LYS A 36 -6.71 -13.03 13.53
N PHE A 37 -6.54 -13.80 12.46
CA PHE A 37 -5.81 -13.36 11.28
C PHE A 37 -6.49 -12.18 10.58
N TRP A 38 -7.82 -12.22 10.45
CA TRP A 38 -8.62 -11.11 9.94
C TRP A 38 -8.39 -9.82 10.74
N GLN A 39 -8.43 -9.91 12.07
CA GLN A 39 -8.16 -8.77 12.95
C GLN A 39 -6.76 -8.20 12.74
N GLN A 40 -5.75 -9.07 12.59
CA GLN A 40 -4.38 -8.62 12.29
C GLN A 40 -4.31 -7.90 10.95
N LEU A 41 -4.97 -8.40 9.91
CA LEU A 41 -5.02 -7.75 8.59
C LEU A 41 -5.72 -6.38 8.61
N LEU A 42 -6.71 -6.19 9.48
CA LEU A 42 -7.39 -4.90 9.63
C LEU A 42 -6.57 -3.87 10.41
N VAL A 43 -5.77 -4.33 11.38
CA VAL A 43 -4.94 -3.45 12.21
C VAL A 43 -3.64 -3.06 11.50
N VAL A 44 -3.07 -3.99 10.73
CA VAL A 44 -1.82 -3.75 10.00
C VAL A 44 -2.15 -3.11 8.65
N ASP A 45 -2.06 -1.78 8.62
CA ASP A 45 -2.09 -1.05 7.37
C ASP A 45 -0.76 -1.27 6.63
N VAL A 46 -0.79 -2.05 5.54
CA VAL A 46 0.40 -2.35 4.73
C VAL A 46 0.70 -1.14 3.86
N GLU A 47 1.23 -0.10 4.51
CA GLU A 47 1.61 1.16 3.93
C GLU A 47 3.09 1.42 4.19
N PHE A 48 3.83 1.68 3.12
CA PHE A 48 5.25 1.97 3.20
C PHE A 48 5.44 3.48 3.29
N SER A 49 6.22 3.92 4.26
CA SER A 49 6.61 5.32 4.40
C SER A 49 8.12 5.45 4.35
N ALA A 50 8.60 6.55 3.77
CA ALA A 50 10.01 6.91 3.85
C ALA A 50 10.25 7.60 5.20
N SER A 51 10.67 6.82 6.21
CA SER A 51 10.96 7.32 7.56
C SER A 51 9.80 8.11 8.20
N GLY A 52 8.54 7.77 7.88
CA GLY A 52 7.35 8.48 8.36
C GLY A 52 7.10 9.86 7.73
N LEU A 53 7.99 10.35 6.86
CA LEU A 53 7.88 11.68 6.24
C LEU A 53 6.79 11.71 5.16
N CYS A 54 6.75 10.65 4.35
CA CYS A 54 5.80 10.56 3.25
C CYS A 54 5.50 9.11 2.88
N ARG A 55 4.28 8.87 2.43
CA ARG A 55 3.84 7.56 1.95
C ARG A 55 4.44 7.30 0.59
N VAL A 56 5.12 6.16 0.45
CA VAL A 56 5.71 5.71 -0.82
C VAL A 56 4.57 5.19 -1.69
N ASN A 57 4.04 6.07 -2.54
CA ASN A 57 2.98 5.76 -3.48
C ASN A 57 3.24 6.42 -4.84
N ARG A 58 2.51 5.96 -5.87
CA ARG A 58 2.67 6.47 -7.24
C ARG A 58 2.42 7.98 -7.35
N THR A 59 1.53 8.52 -6.53
CA THR A 59 1.24 9.95 -6.47
C THR A 59 2.46 10.74 -6.07
N LEU A 60 3.15 10.31 -5.01
CA LEU A 60 4.39 10.93 -4.53
C LEU A 60 5.50 10.87 -5.57
N LEU A 61 5.70 9.71 -6.23
CA LEU A 61 6.70 9.58 -7.29
C LEU A 61 6.42 10.54 -8.45
N THR A 62 5.13 10.69 -8.81
CA THR A 62 4.68 11.61 -9.86
C THR A 62 4.92 13.06 -9.44
N SER A 63 4.62 13.43 -8.20
CA SER A 63 4.87 14.77 -7.65
C SER A 63 6.35 15.13 -7.60
N PHE A 64 7.23 14.19 -7.22
CA PHE A 64 8.67 14.41 -7.29
C PHE A 64 9.13 14.61 -8.72
N SER A 65 8.67 13.76 -9.64
CA SER A 65 9.01 13.87 -11.06
C SER A 65 8.55 15.20 -11.67
N SER A 66 7.35 15.67 -11.32
CA SER A 66 6.83 16.96 -11.81
C SER A 66 7.58 18.14 -11.21
N ALA A 67 7.95 18.08 -9.93
CA ALA A 67 8.76 19.11 -9.28
C ALA A 67 10.16 19.20 -9.91
N ILE A 68 10.81 18.05 -10.13
CA ILE A 68 12.10 17.98 -10.82
C ILE A 68 11.98 18.56 -12.24
N CYS A 69 10.98 18.14 -13.01
CA CYS A 69 10.73 18.65 -14.36
C CYS A 69 10.53 20.17 -14.36
N THR A 70 9.69 20.69 -13.46
CA THR A 70 9.42 22.13 -13.33
C THR A 70 10.70 22.90 -13.02
N TYR A 71 11.50 22.39 -12.09
CA TYR A 71 12.78 23.01 -11.73
C TYR A 71 13.77 23.01 -12.89
N LEU A 72 13.89 21.90 -13.63
CA LEU A 72 14.73 21.83 -14.82
C LEU A 72 14.29 22.82 -15.90
N VAL A 73 12.99 22.94 -16.16
CA VAL A 73 12.45 23.94 -17.09
C VAL A 73 12.83 25.35 -16.66
N ILE A 74 12.65 25.68 -15.38
CA ILE A 74 13.06 26.99 -14.83
C ILE A 74 14.55 27.22 -15.08
N LEU A 75 15.41 26.27 -14.73
CA LEU A 75 16.86 26.40 -14.93
C LEU A 75 17.23 26.64 -16.40
N ILE A 76 16.64 25.88 -17.33
CA ILE A 76 16.90 26.04 -18.77
C ILE A 76 16.49 27.45 -19.25
N GLN A 77 15.36 27.96 -18.76
CA GLN A 77 14.88 29.31 -19.11
C GLN A 77 15.75 30.44 -18.57
N PHE A 78 16.49 30.21 -17.47
CA PHE A 78 17.44 31.18 -16.89
C PHE A 78 18.89 30.96 -17.34
N GLN A 79 19.20 29.86 -18.02
CA GLN A 79 20.52 29.59 -18.60
C GLN A 79 20.63 30.05 -20.06
N ASN A 80 19.52 30.38 -20.71
CA ASN A 80 19.45 31.13 -21.98
C ASN A 80 19.22 32.62 -21.71
#